data_AF-K1QQY0-F1
#
_entry.id   AF-K1QQY0-F1
#
_cell.length_a   1.000
_cell.length_b   1.000
_cell.length_c   1.000
_cell.angle_alpha   90.00
_cell.angle_beta   90.00
_cell.angle_gamma   90.00
#
_symmetry.space_group_name_H-M   'P 1'
#
loop_
_entity.id
_entity.type
_entity.pdbx_description
1 polymer ?
#
loop_
_entity_poly.entity_id
_entity_poly.type
_entity_poly.pdbx_seq_one_letter_code
_entity_poly.pdbx_strand_id
1 'polypeptide(L)'
;MYEGMKAYQKGCEIGWFEFKGHCYIQVQGRYTWDEAKNECEKMCSYLVEIDSQDENDFLTTTIINKDNCGTETDYKCSSWTGGNDIEMEGGYVWDHSYTDLNFTNWSLQEPNEVNPDSALSRDCIDIKRSGFWVDRPCSTLNSFVCEKFSEDFGDFKVDFDMK
;
A
#
# COMPACT_ATOMS: atom_id res chain seq x y z
N MET A 1 -0.24 -15.43 33.01
CA MET A 1 -0.96 -14.57 32.05
C MET A 1 -0.35 -14.88 30.70
N TYR A 2 -1.04 -15.63 29.84
CA TYR A 2 -0.52 -15.97 28.53
C TYR A 2 -0.87 -14.81 27.61
N GLU A 3 0.13 -14.01 27.23
CA GLU A 3 0.00 -13.13 26.07
C GLU A 3 -0.34 -14.00 24.85
N GLY A 4 -1.40 -13.64 24.14
CA GLY A 4 -2.04 -14.49 23.15
C GLY A 4 -1.08 -14.87 22.02
N MET A 5 -0.95 -16.17 21.76
CA MET A 5 -0.17 -16.67 20.64
C MET A 5 -0.81 -16.16 19.33
N LYS A 6 -0.07 -15.39 18.53
CA LYS A 6 -0.48 -15.03 17.17
C LYS A 6 -0.56 -16.30 16.33
N ALA A 7 -1.65 -16.47 15.60
CA ALA A 7 -1.83 -17.59 14.69
C ALA A 7 -1.41 -17.18 13.28
N TYR A 8 -0.71 -18.06 12.57
CA TYR A 8 -0.15 -17.80 11.25
C TYR A 8 -0.62 -18.83 10.22
N GLN A 9 -0.75 -18.40 8.97
CA GLN A 9 -1.02 -19.23 7.79
C GLN A 9 -0.10 -18.80 6.66
N LYS A 10 0.73 -19.72 6.16
CA LYS A 10 1.79 -19.44 5.15
C LYS A 10 2.71 -18.26 5.55
N GLY A 11 3.22 -18.27 6.78
CA GLY A 11 4.12 -17.22 7.26
C GLY A 11 3.48 -15.85 7.53
N CYS A 12 2.16 -15.69 7.32
CA CYS A 12 1.43 -14.46 7.59
C CYS A 12 0.43 -14.62 8.74
N GLU A 13 0.25 -13.58 9.56
CA GLU A 13 -0.77 -13.57 10.61
C GLU A 13 -2.17 -13.84 10.02
N ILE A 14 -3.04 -14.58 10.72
CA ILE A 14 -4.41 -14.84 10.24
C ILE A 14 -5.10 -13.50 9.93
N GLY A 15 -5.66 -13.41 8.72
CA GLY A 15 -6.30 -12.19 8.19
C GLY A 15 -5.44 -11.44 7.17
N TRP A 16 -4.14 -11.72 7.12
CA TRP A 16 -3.24 -11.26 6.09
C TRP A 16 -3.14 -12.28 4.95
N PHE A 17 -2.91 -11.79 3.73
CA PHE A 17 -2.74 -12.60 2.55
C PHE A 17 -1.27 -12.65 2.17
N GLU A 18 -0.73 -13.85 1.95
CA GLU A 18 0.64 -14.04 1.51
C GLU A 18 0.76 -13.90 0.00
N PHE A 19 1.79 -13.17 -0.44
CA PHE A 19 2.25 -13.14 -1.82
C PHE A 19 3.75 -12.88 -1.89
N LYS A 20 4.48 -13.80 -2.54
CA LYS A 20 5.93 -13.69 -2.82
C LYS A 20 6.79 -13.35 -1.59
N GLY A 21 6.45 -13.88 -0.40
CA GLY A 21 7.24 -13.64 0.82
C GLY A 21 6.86 -12.38 1.59
N HIS A 22 5.76 -11.74 1.20
CA HIS A 22 5.17 -10.57 1.87
C HIS A 22 3.73 -10.88 2.29
N CYS A 23 3.25 -10.16 3.29
CA CYS A 23 1.92 -10.26 3.87
C CYS A 23 1.19 -8.95 3.68
N TYR A 24 -0.04 -9.04 3.17
CA TYR A 24 -0.85 -7.87 2.81
C TYR A 24 -2.20 -7.88 3.51
N ILE A 25 -2.69 -6.72 3.91
CA ILE A 25 -4.05 -6.56 4.42
C ILE A 25 -4.64 -5.23 3.95
N GLN A 26 -5.91 -5.24 3.55
CA GLN A 26 -6.68 -4.01 3.35
C GLN A 26 -7.35 -3.63 4.66
N VAL A 27 -7.13 -2.39 5.10
CA VAL A 27 -7.92 -1.79 6.17
C VAL A 27 -8.97 -0.88 5.54
N GLN A 28 -10.23 -1.27 5.70
CA GLN A 28 -11.36 -0.50 5.19
C GLN A 28 -11.71 0.64 6.13
N GLY A 29 -12.02 1.81 5.57
CA GLY A 29 -12.49 2.96 6.31
C GLY A 29 -12.26 4.28 5.59
N ARG A 30 -12.17 5.35 6.37
CA ARG A 30 -12.00 6.72 5.90
C ARG A 30 -10.81 7.33 6.61
N TYR A 31 -9.66 7.27 5.97
CA TYR A 31 -8.39 7.71 6.53
C TYR A 31 -7.67 8.64 5.55
N THR A 32 -7.05 9.69 6.08
CA THR A 32 -6.03 10.43 5.32
C THR A 32 -4.82 9.52 5.07
N TRP A 33 -3.93 9.93 4.17
CA TRP A 33 -2.72 9.16 3.88
C TRP A 33 -1.83 9.02 5.13
N ASP A 34 -1.63 10.11 5.89
CA ASP A 34 -0.86 10.06 7.14
C ASP A 34 -1.51 9.18 8.21
N GLU A 35 -2.84 9.19 8.33
CA GLU A 35 -3.55 8.30 9.25
C GLU A 35 -3.36 6.84 8.84
N ALA A 36 -3.46 6.53 7.55
CA ALA A 36 -3.26 5.20 7.01
C ALA A 36 -1.83 4.69 7.26
N LYS A 37 -0.81 5.53 7.04
CA LYS A 37 0.59 5.24 7.39
C LYS A 37 0.73 4.84 8.85
N ASN A 38 0.22 5.69 9.75
CA ASN A 38 0.29 5.43 11.20
C ASN A 38 -0.42 4.13 11.61
N GLU A 39 -1.53 3.78 10.96
CA GLU A 39 -2.22 2.50 11.24
C GLU A 39 -1.42 1.28 10.77
N CYS A 40 -0.75 1.35 9.61
CA CYS A 40 0.17 0.28 9.20
C CYS A 40 1.32 0.12 10.19
N GLU A 41 1.92 1.21 10.66
CA GLU A 41 3.02 1.18 11.63
C GLU A 41 2.60 0.52 12.95
N LYS A 42 1.37 0.79 13.44
CA LYS A 42 0.80 0.12 14.63
C LYS A 42 0.69 -1.40 14.48
N MET A 43 0.60 -1.90 13.25
CA MET A 43 0.55 -3.33 12.93
C MET A 43 1.93 -3.94 12.60
N CYS A 44 3.02 -3.20 12.89
CA CYS A 44 4.38 -3.56 12.50
C CYS A 44 4.51 -3.81 10.99
N SER A 45 3.89 -2.94 10.21
CA SER A 45 3.85 -2.97 8.75
C SER A 45 4.01 -1.55 8.20
N TYR A 46 4.04 -1.40 6.88
CA TYR A 46 4.09 -0.11 6.19
C TYR A 46 2.99 -0.06 5.11
N LEU A 47 2.70 1.13 4.58
CA LEU A 47 1.82 1.24 3.41
C LEU A 47 2.46 0.54 2.22
N VAL A 48 1.68 -0.27 1.48
CA VAL A 48 2.20 -1.13 0.40
C VAL A 48 3.07 -0.40 -0.61
N GLU A 49 4.18 -1.02 -0.99
CA GLU A 49 5.08 -0.57 -2.06
C GLU A 49 4.94 -1.53 -3.25
N ILE A 50 4.51 -1.03 -4.40
CA ILE A 50 4.17 -1.89 -5.54
C ILE A 50 5.33 -1.93 -6.53
N ASP A 51 6.08 -3.03 -6.53
CA ASP A 51 7.32 -3.15 -7.29
C ASP A 51 7.16 -3.81 -8.67
N SER A 52 5.99 -4.40 -8.94
CA SER A 52 5.77 -5.22 -10.12
C SER A 52 4.31 -5.32 -10.55
N GLN A 53 4.09 -5.65 -11.83
CA GLN A 53 2.76 -5.91 -12.37
C GLN A 53 2.06 -7.06 -11.64
N ASP A 54 2.79 -8.14 -11.33
CA ASP A 54 2.23 -9.31 -10.64
C ASP A 54 1.68 -8.94 -9.25
N GLU A 55 2.39 -8.07 -8.52
CA GLU A 55 1.95 -7.57 -7.22
C GLU A 55 0.73 -6.67 -7.36
N ASN A 56 0.73 -5.75 -8.32
CA ASN A 56 -0.42 -4.90 -8.62
C ASN A 56 -1.68 -5.74 -8.95
N ASP A 57 -1.51 -6.81 -9.72
CA ASP A 57 -2.59 -7.74 -10.07
C ASP A 57 -3.05 -8.55 -8.86
N PHE A 58 -2.12 -9.01 -8.02
CA PHE A 58 -2.46 -9.68 -6.76
C PHE A 58 -3.30 -8.78 -5.84
N LEU A 59 -2.91 -7.51 -5.68
CA LEU A 59 -3.64 -6.54 -4.88
C LEU A 59 -5.06 -6.38 -5.37
N THR A 60 -5.28 -6.17 -6.66
CA THR A 60 -6.64 -5.91 -7.18
C THR A 60 -7.54 -7.15 -7.27
N THR A 61 -6.95 -8.33 -7.44
CA THR A 61 -7.71 -9.58 -7.52
C THR A 61 -8.04 -10.16 -6.15
N THR A 62 -7.17 -9.98 -5.16
CA THR A 62 -7.28 -10.62 -3.84
C THR A 62 -7.66 -9.64 -2.75
N ILE A 63 -7.04 -8.46 -2.73
CA ILE A 63 -7.12 -7.50 -1.61
C ILE A 63 -8.18 -6.42 -1.86
N ILE A 64 -8.15 -5.74 -3.00
CA ILE A 64 -9.02 -4.61 -3.38
C ILE A 64 -10.13 -5.09 -4.33
N ASN A 65 -10.77 -6.20 -3.96
CA ASN A 65 -11.75 -6.85 -4.83
C ASN A 65 -13.16 -6.24 -4.70
N LYS A 66 -14.12 -6.74 -5.48
CA LYS A 66 -15.51 -6.22 -5.53
C LYS A 66 -16.22 -6.28 -4.18
N ASP A 67 -15.95 -7.30 -3.40
CA ASP A 67 -16.66 -7.56 -2.15
C ASP A 67 -16.32 -6.49 -1.11
N ASN A 68 -15.14 -5.88 -1.24
CA ASN A 68 -14.64 -4.83 -0.36
C ASN A 68 -15.10 -3.40 -0.71
N CYS A 69 -15.78 -3.22 -1.85
CA CYS A 69 -16.18 -1.90 -2.35
C CYS A 69 -17.69 -1.70 -2.56
N GLY A 70 -18.50 -2.74 -2.39
CA GLY A 70 -19.95 -2.65 -2.56
C GLY A 70 -20.37 -2.11 -3.94
N THR A 71 -21.19 -1.05 -3.95
CA THR A 71 -21.71 -0.39 -5.17
C THR A 71 -20.96 0.90 -5.53
N GLU A 72 -19.81 1.18 -4.92
CA GLU A 72 -19.03 2.38 -5.19
C GLU A 72 -18.44 2.39 -6.60
N THR A 73 -18.23 3.59 -7.15
CA THR A 73 -17.54 3.78 -8.43
C THR A 73 -16.07 3.37 -8.33
N ASP A 74 -15.42 2.96 -9.42
CA ASP A 74 -13.99 2.61 -9.45
C ASP A 74 -13.10 3.71 -8.84
N TYR A 75 -13.42 4.98 -9.10
CA TYR A 75 -12.68 6.13 -8.54
C TYR A 75 -12.74 6.25 -7.01
N LYS A 76 -13.80 5.72 -6.37
CA LYS A 76 -14.01 5.71 -4.92
C LYS A 76 -13.63 4.39 -4.27
N CYS A 77 -13.54 3.33 -5.07
CA CYS A 77 -13.06 2.03 -4.68
C CYS A 77 -11.54 2.00 -4.90
N SER A 78 -10.84 2.73 -4.05
CA SER A 78 -9.39 2.83 -4.07
C SER A 78 -8.80 2.67 -2.68
N SER A 79 -7.50 2.43 -2.61
CA SER A 79 -6.78 2.30 -1.36
C SER A 79 -5.43 2.99 -1.43
N TRP A 80 -5.06 3.70 -0.37
CA TRP A 80 -3.74 4.31 -0.24
C TRP A 80 -2.63 3.27 -0.35
N THR A 81 -1.56 3.70 -1.01
CA THR A 81 -0.26 3.02 -1.11
C THR A 81 0.81 3.85 -0.40
N GLY A 82 2.05 3.36 -0.30
CA GLY A 82 3.17 4.12 0.24
C GLY A 82 3.73 5.17 -0.73
N GLY A 83 3.24 5.23 -1.96
CA GLY A 83 3.78 6.08 -3.01
C GLY A 83 3.38 7.54 -2.81
N ASN A 84 4.34 8.44 -2.91
CA ASN A 84 4.14 9.88 -2.70
C ASN A 84 5.25 10.73 -3.34
N ASP A 85 5.02 12.02 -3.52
CA ASP A 85 6.02 13.04 -3.92
C ASP A 85 6.01 14.28 -2.99
N ILE A 86 5.64 14.08 -1.71
CA ILE A 86 5.49 15.12 -0.68
C ILE A 86 6.73 16.00 -0.53
N GLU A 87 7.92 15.39 -0.60
CA GLU A 87 9.19 16.10 -0.39
C GLU A 87 9.66 16.86 -1.64
N MET A 88 9.29 16.38 -2.83
CA MET A 88 9.74 16.92 -4.11
C MET A 88 8.73 16.58 -5.20
N GLU A 89 7.93 17.58 -5.57
CA GLU A 89 6.94 17.49 -6.66
C GLU A 89 7.50 16.81 -7.92
N GLY A 90 6.80 15.77 -8.40
CA GLY A 90 7.20 14.95 -9.55
C GLY A 90 8.32 13.94 -9.27
N GLY A 91 8.89 13.95 -8.07
CA GLY A 91 9.91 13.03 -7.56
C GLY A 91 9.30 11.91 -6.72
N TYR A 92 8.42 11.10 -7.32
CA TYR A 92 7.70 10.05 -6.60
C TYR A 92 8.63 8.98 -6.02
N VAL A 93 8.41 8.69 -4.73
CA VAL A 93 9.13 7.67 -3.96
C VAL A 93 8.15 6.81 -3.16
N TRP A 94 8.60 5.63 -2.74
CA TRP A 94 7.94 4.85 -1.71
C TRP A 94 8.34 5.31 -0.31
N ASP A 95 7.36 5.51 0.58
CA ASP A 95 7.57 6.06 1.92
C ASP A 95 8.45 5.19 2.85
N HIS A 96 8.37 3.86 2.75
CA HIS A 96 9.08 2.99 3.68
C HIS A 96 10.54 2.74 3.25
N SER A 97 10.75 2.39 1.98
CA SER A 97 12.08 2.10 1.43
C SER A 97 12.84 3.35 0.99
N TYR A 98 12.15 4.48 0.81
CA TYR A 98 12.70 5.72 0.23
C TYR A 98 13.32 5.51 -1.16
N THR A 99 12.72 4.60 -1.95
CA THR A 99 13.19 4.29 -3.30
C THR A 99 12.24 4.87 -4.36
N ASP A 100 12.79 5.19 -5.53
CA ASP A 100 12.02 5.67 -6.69
C ASP A 100 11.03 4.60 -7.18
N LEU A 101 9.94 5.04 -7.81
CA LEU A 101 8.97 4.14 -8.45
C LEU A 101 9.58 3.44 -9.68
N ASN A 102 10.04 2.20 -9.49
CA ASN A 102 10.57 1.38 -10.60
C ASN A 102 9.49 0.73 -11.46
N PHE A 103 8.28 0.59 -10.91
CA PHE A 103 7.08 0.17 -11.60
C PHE A 103 5.99 1.22 -11.36
N THR A 104 5.19 1.49 -12.40
CA THR A 104 4.07 2.42 -12.31
C THR A 104 2.91 1.91 -13.12
N ASN A 105 1.69 2.07 -12.61
CA ASN A 105 0.47 1.75 -13.35
C ASN A 105 -0.52 2.92 -13.33
N TRP A 106 -0.06 4.10 -13.73
CA TRP A 106 -0.87 5.33 -13.72
C TRP A 106 -2.15 5.20 -14.56
N SER A 107 -3.24 5.79 -14.06
CA SER A 107 -4.46 5.98 -14.82
C SER A 107 -4.21 6.91 -16.02
N LEU A 108 -5.06 6.84 -17.04
CA LEU A 108 -4.95 7.76 -18.19
C LEU A 108 -4.97 9.22 -17.70
N GLN A 109 -3.98 10.00 -18.13
CA GLN A 109 -3.74 11.41 -17.78
C GLN A 109 -3.25 11.64 -16.33
N GLU A 110 -2.81 10.58 -15.64
CA GLU A 110 -2.14 10.67 -14.35
C GLU A 110 -0.62 10.39 -14.47
N PRO A 111 0.21 10.95 -13.57
CA PRO A 111 -0.16 11.99 -12.60
C PRO A 111 -0.57 13.29 -13.31
N ASN A 112 -1.56 14.00 -12.76
CA ASN A 112 -2.20 15.13 -13.43
C ASN A 112 -1.31 16.38 -13.43
N GLU A 113 -0.39 16.45 -14.39
CA GLU A 113 0.49 17.60 -14.61
C GLU A 113 -0.20 18.75 -15.39
N VAL A 114 -1.48 18.61 -15.77
CA VAL A 114 -2.15 19.54 -16.70
C VAL A 114 -2.42 20.90 -16.06
N ASN A 115 -2.57 20.95 -14.73
CA ASN A 115 -2.69 22.19 -13.97
C ASN A 115 -1.65 22.21 -12.83
N PRO A 116 -0.60 23.05 -12.94
CA PRO A 116 0.47 23.13 -11.95
C PRO A 116 -0.03 23.41 -10.53
N ASP A 117 -1.07 24.23 -10.37
CA ASP A 117 -1.60 24.57 -9.04
C ASP A 117 -2.30 23.38 -8.37
N SER A 118 -2.87 22.46 -9.15
CA SER A 118 -3.47 21.23 -8.59
C SER A 118 -2.45 20.12 -8.38
N ALA A 119 -1.40 20.06 -9.20
CA ALA A 119 -0.32 19.08 -9.07
C ALA A 119 0.36 19.20 -7.70
N LEU A 120 0.72 20.44 -7.32
CA LEU A 120 1.33 20.82 -6.02
C LEU A 120 0.53 20.49 -4.75
N SER A 121 -0.65 19.89 -4.90
CA SER A 121 -1.53 19.56 -3.78
C SER A 121 -1.94 18.09 -3.77
N ARG A 122 -1.38 17.26 -4.66
CA ARG A 122 -1.82 15.90 -4.95
C ARG A 122 -0.71 14.90 -4.73
N ASP A 123 -0.15 14.91 -3.53
CA ASP A 123 1.15 14.28 -3.36
C ASP A 123 1.10 12.78 -3.01
N CYS A 124 -0.09 12.19 -2.86
CA CYS A 124 -0.27 10.84 -2.32
C CYS A 124 -0.97 9.90 -3.30
N ILE A 125 -0.44 8.68 -3.47
CA ILE A 125 -0.90 7.74 -4.48
C ILE A 125 -1.89 6.72 -3.90
N ASP A 126 -3.06 6.60 -4.55
CA ASP A 126 -3.96 5.46 -4.35
C ASP A 126 -4.04 4.53 -5.56
N ILE A 127 -4.28 3.25 -5.30
CA ILE A 127 -4.58 2.24 -6.31
C ILE A 127 -6.09 2.02 -6.38
N LYS A 128 -6.67 2.14 -7.57
CA LYS A 128 -8.08 1.79 -7.82
C LYS A 128 -8.25 0.30 -7.98
N ARG A 129 -9.47 -0.21 -7.81
CA ARG A 129 -9.80 -1.61 -8.10
C ARG A 129 -9.50 -2.03 -9.55
N SER A 130 -9.53 -1.10 -10.50
CA SER A 130 -9.07 -1.34 -11.87
C SER A 130 -7.57 -1.64 -12.00
N GLY A 131 -6.79 -1.44 -10.93
CA GLY A 131 -5.33 -1.60 -10.89
C GLY A 131 -4.57 -0.33 -11.19
N PHE A 132 -5.26 0.71 -11.68
CA PHE A 132 -4.63 1.97 -12.05
C PHE A 132 -4.45 2.91 -10.86
N TRP A 133 -3.34 3.64 -10.86
CA TRP A 133 -2.95 4.55 -9.79
C TRP A 133 -3.41 5.98 -10.10
N VAL A 134 -3.70 6.73 -9.05
CA VAL A 134 -4.07 8.14 -9.12
C VAL A 134 -3.37 8.86 -7.97
N ASP A 135 -2.75 10.00 -8.26
CA ASP A 135 -2.22 10.94 -7.27
C ASP A 135 -3.39 11.73 -6.66
N ARG A 136 -3.38 12.09 -5.38
CA ARG A 136 -4.51 12.77 -4.75
C ARG A 136 -4.04 13.65 -3.61
N PRO A 137 -4.84 14.65 -3.20
CA PRO A 137 -4.55 15.34 -1.97
C PRO A 137 -4.52 14.33 -0.83
N CYS A 138 -3.43 14.33 -0.07
CA CYS A 138 -3.19 13.40 1.04
C CYS A 138 -4.29 13.45 2.11
N SER A 139 -5.05 14.54 2.16
CA SER A 139 -6.23 14.73 3.02
C SER A 139 -7.50 14.01 2.53
N THR A 140 -7.47 13.38 1.34
CA THR A 140 -8.56 12.55 0.84
C THR A 140 -8.79 11.36 1.78
N LEU A 141 -10.04 10.95 1.95
CA LEU A 141 -10.38 9.84 2.83
C LEU A 141 -10.58 8.56 2.03
N ASN A 142 -9.64 7.62 2.18
CA ASN A 142 -9.67 6.33 1.52
C ASN A 142 -9.47 5.18 2.52
N SER A 143 -9.70 3.96 2.05
CA SER A 143 -9.13 2.74 2.66
C SER A 143 -7.64 2.65 2.32
N PHE A 144 -6.92 1.68 2.86
CA PHE A 144 -5.48 1.54 2.60
C PHE A 144 -5.02 0.08 2.65
N VAL A 145 -3.87 -0.20 2.05
CA VAL A 145 -3.24 -1.52 2.10
C VAL A 145 -1.92 -1.43 2.86
N CYS A 146 -1.76 -2.30 3.85
CA CYS A 146 -0.50 -2.47 4.55
C CYS A 146 0.24 -3.71 4.06
N GLU A 147 1.56 -3.67 4.15
CA GLU A 147 2.50 -4.69 3.74
C GLU A 147 3.57 -4.91 4.83
N LYS A 148 3.97 -6.16 5.02
CA LYS A 148 5.15 -6.55 5.81
C LYS A 148 5.76 -7.84 5.28
N PHE A 149 7.03 -8.10 5.57
CA PHE A 149 7.63 -9.41 5.27
C PHE A 149 6.90 -10.55 5.97
N SER A 150 6.81 -11.71 5.32
CA SER A 150 6.35 -12.93 5.99
C SER A 150 7.43 -13.46 6.93
N GLU A 151 7.02 -14.12 8.02
CA GLU A 151 7.95 -14.67 9.02
C GLU A 151 8.92 -15.68 8.37
N ASP A 152 8.44 -16.45 7.39
CA ASP A 152 9.24 -17.43 6.64
C ASP A 152 10.35 -16.78 5.80
N PHE A 153 10.22 -15.49 5.48
CA PHE A 153 11.21 -14.70 4.71
C PHE A 153 12.07 -13.80 5.61
N GLY A 154 11.55 -13.41 6.78
CA GLY A 154 12.27 -12.65 7.81
C GLY A 154 13.40 -13.43 8.48
N ASP A 155 13.27 -14.75 8.58
CA ASP A 155 14.29 -15.64 9.17
C ASP A 155 15.61 -15.66 8.39
N PHE A 156 15.61 -15.33 7.09
CA PHE A 156 16.85 -15.24 6.30
C PHE A 156 17.73 -14.02 6.64
N LYS A 157 17.21 -13.04 7.41
CA LYS A 157 17.97 -11.85 7.84
C LYS A 157 18.43 -11.90 9.30
N VAL A 158 18.02 -12.91 10.09
CA VAL A 158 18.44 -13.06 11.50
C VAL A 158 19.71 -13.92 11.66
N ASP A 159 20.37 -14.30 10.56
CA ASP A 159 21.75 -14.80 10.58
C ASP A 159 22.77 -13.65 10.76
N PHE A 160 22.53 -12.79 11.77
CA PHE A 160 23.55 -11.88 12.27
C PHE A 160 24.55 -12.70 13.09
N ASP A 161 25.57 -13.18 12.40
CA ASP A 161 26.91 -13.57 12.88
C ASP A 161 27.08 -13.73 14.40
N MET A 162 26.86 -14.95 14.91
CA MET A 162 27.60 -15.41 16.09
C MET A 162 28.97 -15.95 15.64
N LYS A 163 29.94 -15.03 15.55
CA LYS A 163 31.36 -15.33 15.78
C LYS A 163 31.95 -14.30 16.73
#